data_AF-A0A383E940-F1
#
_entry.id   AF-A0A383E940-F1
#
_cell.length_a   1.000
_cell.length_b   1.000
_cell.length_c   1.000
_cell.angle_alpha   90.00
_cell.angle_beta   90.00
_cell.angle_gamma   90.00
#
_symmetry.space_group_name_H-M   'P 1'
#
loop_
_entity.id
_entity.type
_entity.pdbx_description
1 polymer ?
#
loop_
_entity_poly.entity_id
_entity_poly.type
_entity_poly.pdbx_seq_one_letter_code
_entity_poly.pdbx_strand_id
1 'polypeptide(L)'
;VHQFCEPVVTGLRFEGASAAVLLPSISAALADPDLTAVILCPSNPFLSLDPILATADLRCRLQDCVAPVVAVSPMIGSKAFKGPTAKIMQELGHAPSTLSVAHYYADILDGYVIDGTDAKISDDIEKIGIKIKTAGTLMDSLDQKQRLAADVVAFSETIGRECSRSRMGNQNV
;
A
#
# COMPACT_ATOMS: atom_id res chain seq x y z
N VAL A 1 -9.18 -16.86 15.55
CA VAL A 1 -9.49 -18.20 14.96
C VAL A 1 -10.82 -18.75 15.48
N HIS A 2 -11.10 -18.70 16.78
CA HIS A 2 -12.29 -19.31 17.40
C HIS A 2 -13.66 -18.77 16.99
N GLN A 3 -13.72 -17.58 16.39
CA GLN A 3 -15.00 -16.96 16.00
C GLN A 3 -15.06 -16.64 14.50
N PHE A 4 -14.23 -17.27 13.65
CA PHE A 4 -14.33 -17.17 12.18
C PHE A 4 -14.52 -15.74 11.59
N CYS A 5 -13.98 -14.71 12.24
CA CYS A 5 -14.22 -13.30 11.89
C CYS A 5 -15.70 -12.87 11.96
N GLU A 6 -16.56 -13.50 12.75
CA GLU A 6 -17.96 -13.09 12.99
C GLU A 6 -18.09 -11.76 13.73
N PRO A 7 -17.27 -11.42 14.75
CA PRO A 7 -17.40 -10.14 15.43
C PRO A 7 -17.17 -8.95 14.51
N VAL A 8 -17.92 -7.87 14.75
CA VAL A 8 -17.77 -6.60 14.04
C VAL A 8 -16.50 -5.91 14.52
N VAL A 9 -15.61 -5.56 13.59
CA VAL A 9 -14.41 -4.78 13.90
C VAL A 9 -14.78 -3.31 14.05
N THR A 10 -14.55 -2.74 15.24
CA THR A 10 -14.80 -1.31 15.53
C THR A 10 -13.54 -0.46 15.50
N GLY A 11 -12.36 -1.09 15.47
CA GLY A 11 -11.07 -0.43 15.46
C GLY A 11 -9.92 -1.41 15.63
N LEU A 12 -8.71 -0.94 15.35
CA LEU A 12 -7.47 -1.71 15.49
C LEU A 12 -6.44 -0.91 16.27
N ARG A 13 -5.71 -1.60 17.15
CA ARG A 13 -4.60 -1.04 17.92
C ARG A 13 -3.44 -2.02 17.91
N PHE A 14 -2.25 -1.53 17.59
CA PHE A 14 -1.02 -2.32 17.57
C PHE A 14 -0.19 -1.97 18.80
N GLU A 15 -0.38 -2.72 19.89
CA GLU A 15 0.30 -2.46 21.15
C GLU A 15 1.82 -2.67 21.03
N GLY A 16 2.58 -1.70 21.55
CA GLY A 16 4.04 -1.70 21.49
C GLY A 16 4.65 -1.28 20.15
N ALA A 17 3.87 -1.10 19.08
CA ALA A 17 4.40 -0.77 17.76
C ALA A 17 5.20 0.55 17.74
N SER A 18 4.68 1.60 18.39
CA SER A 18 5.38 2.89 18.48
C SER A 18 6.61 2.88 19.39
N ALA A 19 6.70 1.93 20.33
CA ALA A 19 7.84 1.75 21.22
C ALA A 19 8.87 0.74 20.71
N ALA A 20 8.53 0.01 19.65
CA ALA A 20 9.44 -0.92 18.99
C ALA A 20 10.59 -0.17 18.30
N VAL A 21 11.65 -0.90 17.98
CA VAL A 21 12.82 -0.35 17.30
C VAL A 21 12.91 -0.97 15.92
N LEU A 22 13.02 -0.13 14.89
CA LEU A 22 13.32 -0.61 13.54
C LEU A 22 14.70 -1.24 13.50
N LEU A 23 14.80 -2.35 12.77
CA LEU A 23 16.10 -2.98 12.54
C LEU A 23 17.06 -1.98 11.86
N PRO A 24 18.32 -1.88 12.30
CA PRO A 24 19.29 -0.97 11.70
C PRO A 24 19.44 -1.16 10.19
N SER A 25 19.31 -2.40 9.69
CA SER A 25 19.34 -2.72 8.26
C SER A 25 18.20 -2.09 7.46
N ILE A 26 16.99 -1.97 8.04
CA ILE A 26 15.86 -1.29 7.39
C ILE A 26 16.13 0.20 7.30
N SER A 27 16.64 0.79 8.39
CA SER A 27 16.98 2.22 8.42
C SER A 27 18.10 2.55 7.43
N ALA A 28 19.11 1.69 7.33
CA ALA A 28 20.19 1.84 6.37
C ALA A 28 19.67 1.71 4.93
N ALA A 29 18.83 0.71 4.63
CA ALA A 29 18.27 0.51 3.30
C ALA A 29 17.42 1.70 2.84
N LEU A 30 16.58 2.27 3.72
CA LEU A 30 15.76 3.45 3.39
C LEU A 30 16.57 4.74 3.19
N ALA A 31 17.78 4.80 3.73
CA ALA A 31 18.70 5.93 3.55
C ALA A 31 19.69 5.72 2.39
N ASP A 32 19.69 4.54 1.78
CA ASP A 32 20.62 4.18 0.70
C ASP A 32 20.20 4.88 -0.60
N PRO A 33 21.06 5.71 -1.22
CA PRO A 33 20.76 6.33 -2.51
C PRO A 33 20.58 5.32 -3.65
N ASP A 34 21.09 4.09 -3.51
CA ASP A 34 20.95 3.02 -4.49
C ASP A 34 19.61 2.25 -4.33
N LEU A 35 18.80 2.56 -3.31
CA LEU A 35 17.45 2.01 -3.18
C LEU A 35 16.59 2.48 -4.35
N THR A 36 16.15 1.54 -5.21
CA THR A 36 15.39 1.88 -6.42
C THR A 36 13.88 1.94 -6.22
N ALA A 37 13.33 1.20 -5.25
CA ALA A 37 11.91 1.22 -4.92
C ALA A 37 11.61 0.58 -3.56
N VAL A 38 10.48 0.96 -2.96
CA VAL A 38 9.83 0.21 -1.87
C VAL A 38 8.53 -0.40 -2.41
N ILE A 39 8.39 -1.72 -2.32
CA ILE A 39 7.21 -2.42 -2.84
C ILE A 39 6.33 -2.93 -1.70
N LEU A 40 5.08 -2.45 -1.64
CA LEU A 40 4.05 -2.99 -0.75
C LEU A 40 3.28 -4.08 -1.49
N CYS A 41 3.53 -5.33 -1.12
CA CYS A 41 2.85 -6.50 -1.68
C CYS A 41 1.33 -6.46 -1.44
N PRO A 42 0.53 -7.18 -2.26
CA PRO A 42 -0.95 -7.19 -2.16
C PRO A 42 -1.43 -8.01 -0.96
N SER A 43 -1.13 -7.49 0.23
CA SER A 43 -1.45 -8.08 1.54
C SER A 43 -2.62 -7.36 2.19
N ASN A 44 -3.14 -7.91 3.29
CA ASN A 44 -4.21 -7.25 4.04
C ASN A 44 -3.69 -5.91 4.59
N PRO A 45 -4.32 -4.77 4.25
CA PRO A 45 -3.89 -3.47 4.73
C PRO A 45 -3.81 -3.43 6.26
N PHE A 46 -4.88 -3.82 6.92
CA PHE A 46 -5.09 -3.66 8.35
C PHE A 46 -4.38 -4.68 9.24
N LEU A 47 -4.26 -5.91 8.77
CA LEU A 47 -3.74 -7.03 9.58
C LEU A 47 -2.31 -7.43 9.21
N SER A 48 -1.74 -6.84 8.15
CA SER A 48 -0.42 -7.22 7.68
C SER A 48 0.46 -6.00 7.41
N LEU A 49 0.01 -5.04 6.59
CA LEU A 49 0.82 -3.87 6.28
C LEU A 49 0.82 -2.85 7.43
N ASP A 50 -0.32 -2.52 8.01
CA ASP A 50 -0.42 -1.53 9.09
C ASP A 50 0.37 -1.90 10.35
N PRO A 51 0.39 -3.16 10.84
CA PRO A 51 1.30 -3.55 11.92
C PRO A 51 2.76 -3.26 11.60
N ILE A 52 3.20 -3.48 10.35
CA ILE A 52 4.57 -3.20 9.90
C ILE A 52 4.78 -1.68 9.87
N LEU A 53 3.88 -0.93 9.23
CA LEU A 53 3.97 0.52 9.06
C LEU A 53 3.87 1.30 10.38
N ALA A 54 3.17 0.75 11.38
CA ALA A 54 3.05 1.31 12.72
C ALA A 54 4.30 1.10 13.59
N THR A 55 5.28 0.32 13.11
CA THR A 55 6.52 0.07 13.85
C THR A 55 7.41 1.31 13.84
N ALA A 56 7.70 1.83 15.04
CA ALA A 56 8.50 3.04 15.26
C ALA A 56 8.03 4.22 14.37
N ASP A 57 8.93 4.76 13.55
CA ASP A 57 8.71 5.85 12.61
C ASP A 57 8.68 5.39 11.14
N LEU A 58 8.45 4.09 10.86
CA LEU A 58 8.56 3.53 9.50
C LEU A 58 7.70 4.25 8.47
N ARG A 59 6.42 4.52 8.79
CA ARG A 59 5.53 5.24 7.87
C ARG A 59 6.06 6.63 7.53
N CYS A 60 6.57 7.37 8.51
CA CYS A 60 7.19 8.69 8.29
C CYS A 60 8.42 8.57 7.38
N ARG A 61 9.29 7.57 7.61
CA ARG A 61 10.45 7.33 6.75
C ARG A 61 10.06 7.02 5.31
N LEU A 62 8.96 6.31 5.08
CA LEU A 62 8.44 6.03 3.73
C LEU A 62 7.85 7.29 3.06
N GLN A 63 7.25 8.20 3.83
CA GLN A 63 6.81 9.49 3.30
C GLN A 63 8.02 10.29 2.77
N ASP A 64 9.14 10.27 3.49
CA ASP A 64 10.38 11.00 3.16
C ASP A 64 11.35 10.23 2.25
N CYS A 65 11.05 8.97 1.90
CA CYS A 65 11.92 8.11 1.10
C CYS A 65 12.15 8.69 -0.30
N VAL A 66 13.39 8.68 -0.79
CA VAL A 66 13.72 9.18 -2.14
C VAL A 66 13.27 8.18 -3.21
N ALA A 67 13.38 6.88 -2.92
CA ALA A 67 12.88 5.83 -3.79
C ALA A 67 11.34 5.84 -3.83
N PRO A 68 10.72 5.57 -4.98
CA PRO A 68 9.27 5.47 -5.11
C PRO A 68 8.71 4.35 -4.23
N VAL A 69 7.60 4.62 -3.57
CA VAL A 69 6.80 3.61 -2.87
C VAL A 69 5.66 3.17 -3.77
N VAL A 70 5.68 1.90 -4.17
CA VAL A 70 4.70 1.30 -5.07
C VAL A 70 3.94 0.20 -4.35
N ALA A 71 2.61 0.22 -4.40
CA ALA A 71 1.79 -0.87 -3.88
C ALA A 71 1.15 -1.68 -5.01
N VAL A 72 0.82 -2.94 -4.72
CA VAL A 72 -0.09 -3.76 -5.54
C VAL A 72 -1.41 -3.87 -4.79
N SER A 73 -2.52 -3.65 -5.49
CA SER A 73 -3.85 -3.73 -4.87
C SER A 73 -4.11 -5.12 -4.28
N PRO A 74 -4.56 -5.22 -3.03
CA PRO A 74 -5.08 -6.47 -2.47
C PRO A 74 -6.54 -6.74 -2.88
N MET A 75 -7.08 -5.93 -3.80
CA MET A 75 -8.46 -5.97 -4.28
C MET A 75 -8.51 -6.18 -5.80
N ILE A 76 -9.51 -6.93 -6.26
CA ILE A 76 -9.94 -7.04 -7.66
C ILE A 76 -11.43 -6.69 -7.68
N GLY A 77 -11.78 -5.50 -8.17
CA GLY A 77 -13.13 -4.97 -8.03
C GLY A 77 -13.50 -4.76 -6.56
N SER A 78 -14.58 -5.42 -6.12
CA SER A 78 -15.03 -5.40 -4.72
C SER A 78 -14.54 -6.59 -3.89
N LYS A 79 -13.73 -7.47 -4.46
CA LYS A 79 -13.26 -8.70 -3.81
C LYS A 79 -11.80 -8.56 -3.38
N ALA A 80 -11.49 -8.97 -2.16
CA ALA A 80 -10.11 -9.09 -1.71
C ALA A 80 -9.50 -10.42 -2.18
N PHE A 81 -8.18 -10.46 -2.38
CA PHE A 81 -7.46 -11.70 -2.70
C PHE A 81 -7.70 -12.80 -1.66
N LYS A 82 -7.52 -12.45 -0.38
CA LYS A 82 -7.60 -13.38 0.75
C LYS A 82 -8.02 -12.66 2.01
N GLY A 83 -8.60 -13.43 2.92
CA GLY A 83 -8.87 -13.01 4.29
C GLY A 83 -9.99 -11.97 4.41
N PRO A 84 -10.15 -11.38 5.61
CA PRO A 84 -11.29 -10.54 5.94
C PRO A 84 -11.13 -9.08 5.47
N THR A 85 -10.25 -8.77 4.51
CA THR A 85 -9.96 -7.37 4.11
C THR A 85 -11.24 -6.61 3.75
N ALA A 86 -12.05 -7.12 2.83
CA ALA A 86 -13.29 -6.45 2.42
C ALA A 86 -14.27 -6.27 3.59
N LYS A 87 -14.35 -7.25 4.50
CA LYS A 87 -15.17 -7.17 5.72
C LYS A 87 -14.67 -6.07 6.65
N ILE A 88 -13.37 -6.07 6.97
CA ILE A 88 -12.75 -5.06 7.85
C ILE A 88 -12.91 -3.66 7.26
N MET A 89 -12.74 -3.50 5.95
CA MET A 89 -13.01 -2.23 5.27
C MET A 89 -14.44 -1.76 5.54
N GLN A 90 -15.43 -2.61 5.26
CA GLN A 90 -16.85 -2.27 5.48
C GLN A 90 -17.15 -1.93 6.95
N GLU A 91 -16.62 -2.72 7.88
CA GLU A 91 -16.86 -2.55 9.32
C GLU A 91 -16.17 -1.30 9.89
N LEU A 92 -15.05 -0.88 9.30
CA LEU A 92 -14.39 0.38 9.59
C LEU A 92 -14.96 1.58 8.79
N GLY A 93 -16.01 1.38 7.99
CA GLY A 93 -16.68 2.45 7.25
C GLY A 93 -16.05 2.80 5.89
N HIS A 94 -15.16 1.96 5.38
CA HIS A 94 -14.57 2.09 4.04
C HIS A 94 -15.33 1.26 3.00
N ALA A 95 -15.46 1.77 1.79
CA ALA A 95 -15.93 0.94 0.67
C ALA A 95 -14.85 -0.11 0.33
N PRO A 96 -15.19 -1.40 0.16
CA PRO A 96 -14.21 -2.43 -0.18
C PRO A 96 -13.84 -2.31 -1.66
N SER A 97 -12.95 -1.37 -1.98
CA SER A 97 -12.53 -1.08 -3.35
C SER A 97 -11.04 -0.76 -3.43
N THR A 98 -10.47 -1.02 -4.61
CA THR A 98 -9.09 -0.61 -4.97
C THR A 98 -8.86 0.89 -4.74
N LEU A 99 -9.83 1.75 -5.06
CA LEU A 99 -9.77 3.20 -4.81
C LEU A 99 -9.68 3.54 -3.32
N SER A 100 -10.44 2.86 -2.46
CA SER A 100 -10.40 3.13 -1.01
C SER A 100 -9.05 2.75 -0.39
N VAL A 101 -8.42 1.68 -0.88
CA VAL A 101 -7.06 1.31 -0.46
C VAL A 101 -6.04 2.35 -0.96
N ALA A 102 -6.21 2.89 -2.17
CA ALA A 102 -5.35 3.96 -2.66
C ALA A 102 -5.44 5.21 -1.78
N HIS A 103 -6.65 5.64 -1.40
CA HIS A 103 -6.83 6.74 -0.44
C HIS A 103 -6.20 6.44 0.93
N TYR A 104 -6.33 5.20 1.41
CA TYR A 104 -5.82 4.79 2.71
C TYR A 104 -4.28 4.91 2.84
N TYR A 105 -3.57 4.74 1.73
CA TYR A 105 -2.10 4.86 1.67
C TYR A 105 -1.61 6.08 0.86
N ALA A 106 -2.48 7.04 0.55
CA ALA A 106 -2.14 8.17 -0.33
C ALA A 106 -1.02 9.08 0.20
N ASP A 107 -0.77 9.06 1.51
CA ASP A 107 0.33 9.78 2.14
C ASP A 107 1.70 9.15 1.82
N ILE A 108 1.77 7.85 1.55
CA ILE A 108 3.03 7.14 1.25
C ILE A 108 3.19 6.69 -0.20
N LEU A 109 2.10 6.44 -0.95
CA LEU A 109 2.21 5.87 -2.30
C LEU A 109 2.58 6.91 -3.37
N ASP A 110 3.52 6.52 -4.22
CA ASP A 110 3.84 7.20 -5.48
C ASP A 110 3.24 6.46 -6.68
N GLY A 111 3.14 5.14 -6.58
CA GLY A 111 2.60 4.26 -7.61
C GLY A 111 1.67 3.19 -7.06
N TYR A 112 0.72 2.77 -7.88
CA TYR A 112 -0.21 1.72 -7.52
C TYR A 112 -0.53 0.81 -8.71
N VAL A 113 -0.30 -0.49 -8.53
CA VAL A 113 -0.59 -1.52 -9.52
C VAL A 113 -1.95 -2.14 -9.21
N ILE A 114 -2.86 -2.07 -10.18
CA ILE A 114 -4.24 -2.53 -10.06
C ILE A 114 -4.57 -3.59 -11.11
N ASP A 115 -5.60 -4.38 -10.85
CA ASP A 115 -6.08 -5.34 -11.82
C ASP A 115 -6.73 -4.66 -13.03
N GLY A 116 -6.64 -5.28 -14.21
CA GLY A 116 -7.28 -4.76 -15.42
C GLY A 116 -8.79 -4.57 -15.30
N THR A 117 -9.46 -5.34 -14.43
CA THR A 117 -10.89 -5.15 -14.13
C THR A 117 -11.22 -3.82 -13.44
N ASP A 118 -10.23 -3.20 -12.80
CA ASP A 118 -10.33 -1.91 -12.13
C ASP A 118 -9.80 -0.75 -12.99
N ALA A 119 -9.48 -0.96 -14.27
CA ALA A 119 -8.93 0.09 -15.14
C ALA A 119 -9.79 1.37 -15.19
N LYS A 120 -11.12 1.25 -15.03
CA LYS A 120 -12.06 2.39 -15.03
C LYS A 120 -11.91 3.36 -13.88
N ILE A 121 -11.23 2.99 -12.78
CA ILE A 121 -11.00 3.87 -11.62
C ILE A 121 -9.59 4.49 -11.63
N SER A 122 -8.80 4.27 -12.69
CA SER A 122 -7.42 4.78 -12.79
C SER A 122 -7.38 6.30 -12.66
N ASP A 123 -8.21 7.01 -13.42
CA ASP A 123 -8.28 8.49 -13.43
C ASP A 123 -8.57 9.07 -12.03
N ASP A 124 -9.40 8.39 -11.23
CA ASP A 124 -9.74 8.86 -9.89
C ASP A 124 -8.58 8.68 -8.91
N ILE A 125 -7.77 7.63 -9.08
CA ILE A 125 -6.55 7.41 -8.29
C ILE A 125 -5.44 8.37 -8.73
N GLU A 126 -5.33 8.66 -10.03
CA GLU A 126 -4.36 9.63 -10.53
C GLU A 126 -4.66 11.06 -10.05
N LYS A 127 -5.93 11.42 -9.88
CA LYS A 127 -6.35 12.72 -9.29
C LYS A 127 -5.85 12.94 -7.86
N ILE A 128 -5.58 11.87 -7.10
CA ILE A 128 -4.96 11.98 -5.76
C ILE A 128 -3.43 11.91 -5.79
N GLY A 129 -2.82 11.98 -6.98
CA GLY A 129 -1.38 12.12 -7.16
C GLY A 129 -0.60 10.81 -7.15
N ILE A 130 -1.27 9.68 -7.35
CA ILE A 130 -0.69 8.33 -7.39
C ILE A 130 -0.67 7.85 -8.84
N LYS A 131 0.50 7.49 -9.38
CA LYS A 131 0.60 6.92 -10.73
C LYS A 131 0.00 5.52 -10.78
N ILE A 132 -0.67 5.18 -11.87
CA ILE A 132 -1.33 3.87 -12.01
C ILE A 132 -0.65 2.98 -13.05
N LYS A 133 -0.61 1.68 -12.76
CA LYS A 133 -0.34 0.63 -13.74
C LYS A 133 -1.40 -0.45 -13.64
N THR A 134 -2.00 -0.82 -14.77
CA THR A 134 -2.82 -2.02 -14.85
C THR A 134 -1.94 -3.22 -15.16
N ALA A 135 -2.18 -4.34 -14.46
CA ALA A 135 -1.48 -5.60 -14.65
C ALA A 135 -2.39 -6.80 -14.33
N GLY A 136 -1.95 -8.01 -14.67
CA GLY A 136 -2.60 -9.23 -14.20
C GLY A 136 -2.20 -9.49 -12.75
N THR A 137 -3.09 -9.25 -11.79
CA THR A 137 -2.74 -9.29 -10.36
C THR A 137 -2.95 -10.67 -9.72
N LEU A 138 -3.65 -11.59 -10.39
CA LEU A 138 -3.83 -12.97 -9.94
C LEU A 138 -2.48 -13.69 -9.76
N MET A 139 -2.34 -14.48 -8.69
CA MET A 139 -1.07 -15.13 -8.29
C MET A 139 -1.25 -16.62 -7.96
N ASP A 140 -2.02 -17.33 -8.79
CA ASP A 140 -2.33 -18.75 -8.60
C ASP A 140 -1.21 -19.67 -9.08
N SER A 141 -0.30 -19.18 -9.92
CA SER A 141 0.89 -19.89 -10.39
C SER A 141 2.19 -19.11 -10.14
N LEU A 142 3.33 -19.81 -10.20
CA LEU A 142 4.64 -19.16 -10.12
C LEU A 142 4.87 -18.19 -11.28
N ASP A 143 4.48 -18.58 -12.51
CA ASP A 143 4.59 -17.73 -13.70
C ASP A 143 3.82 -16.42 -13.53
N GLN A 144 2.62 -16.48 -12.97
CA GLN A 144 1.82 -15.28 -12.69
C GLN A 144 2.51 -14.38 -11.66
N LYS A 145 3.05 -14.94 -10.58
CA LYS A 145 3.82 -14.19 -9.57
C LYS A 145 5.05 -13.53 -10.17
N GLN A 146 5.79 -14.23 -11.01
CA GLN A 146 6.99 -13.71 -11.67
C GLN A 146 6.66 -12.58 -12.65
N ARG A 147 5.59 -12.73 -13.44
CA ARG A 147 5.11 -11.66 -14.33
C ARG A 147 4.70 -10.41 -13.56
N LEU A 148 3.88 -10.58 -12.52
CA LEU A 148 3.46 -9.47 -11.67
C LEU A 148 4.66 -8.78 -11.01
N ALA A 149 5.63 -9.54 -10.49
CA ALA A 149 6.85 -8.97 -9.92
C ALA A 149 7.65 -8.16 -10.95
N ALA A 150 7.81 -8.68 -12.17
CA ALA A 150 8.49 -7.97 -13.25
C ALA A 150 7.74 -6.69 -13.66
N ASP A 151 6.40 -6.74 -13.77
CA ASP A 151 5.57 -5.59 -14.08
C ASP A 151 5.69 -4.49 -13.02
N VAL A 152 5.71 -4.86 -11.74
CA VAL A 152 5.84 -3.92 -10.60
C VAL A 152 7.22 -3.27 -10.59
N VAL A 153 8.29 -4.05 -10.79
CA VAL A 153 9.66 -3.51 -10.84
C VAL A 153 9.81 -2.58 -12.03
N ALA A 154 9.42 -3.00 -13.24
CA ALA A 154 9.48 -2.16 -14.43
C ALA A 154 8.64 -0.88 -14.26
N PHE A 155 7.47 -0.97 -13.62
CA PHE A 155 6.65 0.20 -13.33
C PHE A 155 7.33 1.16 -12.36
N SER A 156 7.94 0.65 -11.27
CA SER A 156 8.68 1.50 -10.31
C SER A 156 9.81 2.29 -10.96
N GLU A 157 10.50 1.73 -11.97
CA GLU A 157 11.55 2.41 -12.73
C GLU A 157 11.02 3.59 -13.56
N THR A 158 9.74 3.59 -13.93
CA THR A 158 9.08 4.72 -14.61
C THR A 158 8.65 5.83 -13.65
N ILE A 159 8.69 5.56 -12.34
CA ILE A 159 8.31 6.50 -11.30
C ILE A 159 9.59 7.12 -10.73
N GLY A 160 10.12 8.14 -11.41
CA GLY A 160 11.03 9.06 -10.74
C GLY A 160 10.24 9.85 -9.70
N ARG A 161 10.69 9.87 -8.43
CA ARG A 161 10.32 10.99 -7.55
C ARG A 161 11.02 12.22 -8.11
N GLU A 162 10.29 13.01 -8.89
CA GLU A 162 10.70 14.39 -9.12
C GLU A 162 10.83 15.03 -7.74
N CYS A 163 12.00 15.63 -7.47
CA CYS A 163 12.27 16.38 -6.25
C CYS A 163 11.41 17.66 -6.26
N SER A 164 10.10 17.52 -6.13
CA SER A 164 9.15 18.63 -6.06
C SER A 164 7.87 18.16 -5.37
N ARG A 165 7.86 18.21 -4.04
CA ARG A 165 6.61 18.34 -3.30
C ARG A 165 6.89 19.01 -1.96
N SER A 166 6.81 20.34 -1.98
CA SER A 166 6.35 21.12 -0.84
C SER A 166 4.94 20.63 -0.46
N ARG A 167 4.84 19.60 0.38
CA ARG A 167 3.61 19.31 1.12
C ARG A 167 3.52 20.34 2.25
N MET A 168 3.18 21.57 1.86
CA MET A 168 2.80 22.61 2.81
C MET A 168 1.59 22.09 3.56
N GLY A 169 1.76 21.91 4.88
CA GLY A 169 0.68 21.54 5.77
C GLY A 169 -0.46 22.52 5.61
N ASN A 170 -1.63 22.00 5.23
CA ASN A 170 -2.87 22.73 5.43
C ASN A 170 -3.31 22.50 6.88
N GLN A 171 -2.62 23.17 7.81
CA GLN A 171 -3.21 23.54 9.10
C GLN A 171 -3.91 24.87 8.88
N ASN A 172 -5.25 24.81 8.83
CA ASN A 172 -6.26 25.86 9.09
C ASN A 172 -7.58 25.21 8.60
N VAL A 173 -8.47 24.73 9.47
CA VAL A 173 -9.41 25.45 10.36
C VAL A 173 -9.85 24.51 11.47
#